data_AF-A0A0C5J179-F1
#
_entry.id   AF-A0A0C5J179-F1
#
_cell.length_a   1.000
_cell.length_b   1.000
_cell.length_c   1.000
_cell.angle_alpha   90.00
_cell.angle_beta   90.00
_cell.angle_gamma   90.00
#
_symmetry.space_group_name_H-M   'P 1'
#
loop_
_entity.id
_entity.type
_entity.pdbx_description
1 polymer ?
#
loop_
_entity_poly.entity_id
_entity_poly.type
_entity_poly.pdbx_seq_one_letter_code
_entity_poly.pdbx_strand_id
1 'polypeptide(L)'
;MFITDAEEHRASLEAVLLRHASERVSLEIVENVASWAVANHVTVEGNPLASAIPARNGLSRSIVLQRKMDENDTAGILGRLDFGGHSRERSLLVNPKLFLRHTVLHELAHLENNWGQAYEDESDSWAFERLSAQWRG
;
A
#
# COMPACT_ATOMS: atom_id res chain seq x y z
N MET A 1 9.64 12.14 5.91
CA MET A 1 8.98 12.45 4.63
C MET A 1 7.52 12.76 4.92
N PHE A 2 6.98 13.81 4.32
CA PHE A 2 5.57 14.17 4.45
C PHE A 2 4.81 13.92 3.15
N ILE A 3 3.63 13.33 3.25
CA ILE A 3 2.65 13.22 2.17
C ILE A 3 1.45 14.09 2.58
N THR A 4 1.30 15.24 1.93
CA THR A 4 0.28 16.24 2.27
C THR A 4 -1.11 15.86 1.79
N ASP A 5 -1.20 15.17 0.65
CA ASP A 5 -2.44 14.59 0.13
C ASP A 5 -2.14 13.47 -0.88
N ALA A 6 -2.39 12.21 -0.52
CA ALA A 6 -2.25 11.06 -1.42
C ALA A 6 -3.24 11.10 -2.60
N GLU A 7 -4.33 11.86 -2.50
CA GLU A 7 -5.31 12.07 -3.56
C GLU A 7 -4.68 12.70 -4.81
N GLU A 8 -3.65 13.54 -4.65
CA GLU A 8 -2.88 14.12 -5.76
C GLU A 8 -2.20 13.05 -6.64
N HIS A 9 -2.04 11.84 -6.10
CA HIS A 9 -1.45 10.70 -6.79
C HIS A 9 -2.48 9.65 -7.24
N ARG A 10 -3.78 9.82 -6.98
CA ARG A 10 -4.84 8.83 -7.26
C ARG A 10 -4.72 8.21 -8.65
N ALA A 11 -4.71 9.04 -9.70
CA ALA A 11 -4.66 8.55 -11.08
C ALA A 11 -3.43 7.67 -11.34
N SER A 12 -2.28 8.01 -10.73
CA SER A 12 -1.07 7.19 -10.84
C SER A 12 -1.17 5.89 -10.04
N LEU A 13 -1.87 5.87 -8.92
CA LEU A 13 -2.03 4.69 -8.07
C LEU A 13 -3.06 3.72 -8.67
N GLU A 14 -4.17 4.24 -9.19
CA GLU A 14 -5.17 3.45 -9.93
C GLU A 14 -4.57 2.85 -11.20
N ALA A 15 -3.69 3.58 -11.91
CA ALA A 15 -2.95 3.02 -13.05
C ALA A 15 -2.01 1.87 -12.66
N VAL A 16 -1.45 1.89 -11.44
CA VAL A 16 -0.65 0.78 -10.90
C VAL A 16 -1.55 -0.42 -10.63
N LEU A 17 -2.72 -0.23 -10.00
CA LEU A 17 -3.67 -1.31 -9.76
C LEU A 17 -4.16 -1.94 -11.06
N LEU A 18 -4.59 -1.13 -12.03
CA LEU A 18 -5.05 -1.60 -13.33
C LEU A 18 -4.00 -2.42 -14.07
N ARG A 19 -2.71 -2.09 -13.90
CA ARG A 19 -1.62 -2.80 -14.56
C ARG A 19 -1.29 -4.15 -13.94
N HIS A 20 -1.38 -4.25 -12.62
CA HIS A 20 -0.79 -5.37 -11.88
C HIS A 20 -1.80 -6.30 -11.21
N ALA A 21 -3.04 -5.86 -11.01
CA ALA A 21 -4.06 -6.69 -10.39
C ALA A 21 -4.65 -7.69 -11.40
N SER A 22 -4.81 -8.95 -10.99
CA SER A 22 -5.49 -9.98 -11.80
C SER A 22 -7.01 -9.76 -11.86
N GLU A 23 -7.56 -9.08 -10.86
CA GLU A 23 -8.97 -8.72 -10.75
C GLU A 23 -9.13 -7.23 -10.47
N ARG A 24 -10.35 -6.69 -10.65
CA ARG A 24 -10.62 -5.28 -10.36
C ARG A 24 -10.45 -5.01 -8.86
N VAL A 25 -9.54 -4.09 -8.53
CA VAL A 25 -9.32 -3.58 -7.16
C VAL A 25 -9.64 -2.09 -7.13
N SER A 26 -10.51 -1.68 -6.22
CA SER A 26 -10.84 -0.26 -5.99
C SER A 26 -9.81 0.39 -5.05
N LEU A 27 -9.53 1.68 -5.26
CA LEU A 27 -8.68 2.47 -4.37
C LEU A 27 -9.52 3.47 -3.57
N GLU A 28 -9.56 3.29 -2.25
CA GLU A 28 -10.22 4.20 -1.32
C GLU A 28 -9.16 5.02 -0.59
N ILE A 29 -9.15 6.35 -0.77
CA ILE A 29 -8.23 7.25 -0.07
C ILE A 29 -9.01 7.97 1.02
N VAL A 30 -8.61 7.81 2.27
CA VAL A 30 -9.42 8.17 3.45
C VAL A 30 -8.59 8.92 4.48
N GLU A 31 -9.24 9.77 5.29
CA GLU A 31 -8.52 10.50 6.36
C GLU A 31 -7.96 9.55 7.43
N ASN A 32 -8.66 8.43 7.71
CA ASN A 32 -8.29 7.48 8.75
C ASN A 32 -8.80 6.07 8.39
N VAL A 33 -7.87 5.10 8.25
CA VAL A 33 -8.18 3.73 7.82
C VAL A 33 -8.99 2.99 8.88
N ALA A 34 -8.68 3.19 10.17
CA ALA A 34 -9.41 2.55 11.26
C ALA A 34 -10.90 2.98 11.29
N SER A 35 -11.14 4.28 11.14
CA SER A 35 -12.51 4.84 11.12
C SER A 35 -13.29 4.36 9.90
N TRP A 36 -12.64 4.29 8.74
CA TRP A 36 -13.24 3.70 7.53
C TRP A 36 -13.59 2.22 7.76
N ALA A 37 -12.69 1.45 8.38
CA ALA A 37 -12.90 0.02 8.63
C ALA A 37 -14.09 -0.22 9.57
N VAL A 38 -14.22 0.57 10.65
CA VAL A 38 -15.38 0.53 11.56
C VAL A 38 -16.69 0.81 10.81
N ALA A 39 -16.72 1.85 9.97
CA ALA A 39 -17.91 2.22 9.19
C ALA A 39 -18.32 1.14 8.18
N ASN A 40 -17.38 0.33 7.71
CA ASN A 40 -17.60 -0.75 6.73
C ASN A 40 -17.62 -2.15 7.36
N HIS A 41 -17.63 -2.26 8.70
CA HIS A 41 -17.62 -3.54 9.42
C HIS A 41 -16.45 -4.47 9.05
N VAL A 42 -15.27 -3.88 8.82
CA VAL A 42 -13.99 -4.55 8.54
C VAL A 42 -13.09 -4.46 9.77
N THR A 43 -12.30 -5.50 10.01
CA THR A 43 -11.29 -5.51 11.08
C THR A 43 -9.92 -5.16 10.51
N VAL A 44 -9.28 -4.14 11.09
CA VAL A 44 -7.88 -3.76 10.84
C VAL A 44 -7.18 -3.55 12.19
N GLU A 45 -5.86 -3.72 12.23
CA GLU A 45 -5.07 -3.52 13.44
C GLU A 45 -4.62 -2.06 13.57
N GLY A 46 -4.96 -1.41 14.70
CA GLY A 46 -4.60 -0.02 14.93
C GLY A 46 -5.19 0.94 13.89
N ASN A 47 -4.38 1.89 13.40
CA ASN A 47 -4.68 2.71 12.25
C ASN A 47 -3.53 2.63 11.25
N PRO A 48 -3.54 1.64 10.34
CA PRO A 48 -2.44 1.43 9.41
C PRO A 48 -2.46 2.50 8.31
N LEU A 49 -1.31 2.70 7.67
CA LEU A 49 -1.20 3.61 6.52
C LEU A 49 -1.99 3.14 5.31
N ALA A 50 -2.10 1.82 5.14
CA ALA A 50 -2.93 1.21 4.12
C ALA A 50 -3.43 -0.16 4.59
N SER A 51 -4.45 -0.68 3.92
CA SER A 51 -4.94 -2.04 4.18
C SER A 51 -5.62 -2.64 2.96
N ALA A 52 -5.24 -3.87 2.66
CA ALA A 52 -5.89 -4.78 1.73
C ALA A 52 -7.24 -5.30 2.25
N ILE A 53 -8.33 -5.04 1.53
CA ILE A 53 -9.67 -5.51 1.84
C ILE A 53 -10.11 -6.55 0.81
N PRO A 54 -10.20 -7.84 1.15
CA PRO A 54 -10.71 -8.86 0.23
C PRO A 54 -12.20 -8.67 -0.02
N ALA A 55 -12.69 -9.17 -1.15
CA ALA A 55 -14.12 -9.14 -1.45
C ALA A 55 -14.91 -9.95 -0.42
N ARG A 56 -15.74 -9.27 0.39
CA ARG A 56 -16.50 -9.85 1.51
C ARG A 56 -17.71 -8.99 1.82
N ASN A 57 -18.82 -9.60 2.24
CA ASN A 57 -20.01 -8.90 2.75
C ASN A 57 -20.55 -7.80 1.80
N GLY A 58 -20.51 -8.05 0.49
CA GLY A 58 -20.95 -7.07 -0.52
C GLY A 58 -19.92 -5.97 -0.83
N LEU A 59 -18.78 -5.92 -0.15
CA LEU A 59 -17.65 -5.06 -0.52
C LEU A 59 -16.89 -5.67 -1.69
N SER A 60 -16.53 -4.82 -2.66
CA SER A 60 -15.55 -5.16 -3.68
C SER A 60 -14.16 -5.24 -3.06
N ARG A 61 -13.29 -6.03 -3.69
CA ARG A 61 -11.85 -6.05 -3.40
C ARG A 61 -11.28 -4.63 -3.50
N SER A 62 -10.68 -4.14 -2.43
CA SER A 62 -10.20 -2.75 -2.37
C SER A 62 -8.89 -2.62 -1.58
N ILE A 63 -8.17 -1.55 -1.86
CA ILE A 63 -7.07 -1.07 -1.04
C ILE A 63 -7.51 0.25 -0.44
N VAL A 64 -7.42 0.35 0.88
CA VAL A 64 -7.75 1.56 1.63
C VAL A 64 -6.43 2.21 2.03
N LEU A 65 -6.26 3.48 1.69
CA LEU A 65 -5.01 4.23 1.86
C LEU A 65 -5.26 5.49 2.66
N GLN A 66 -4.43 5.75 3.66
CA GLN A 66 -4.49 6.98 4.42
C GLN A 66 -4.08 8.18 3.55
N ARG A 67 -4.88 9.25 3.61
CA ARG A 67 -4.72 10.42 2.76
C ARG A 67 -3.50 11.25 3.10
N LYS A 68 -3.21 11.41 4.38
CA LYS A 68 -2.11 12.25 4.89
C LYS A 68 -1.20 11.40 5.76
N MET A 69 0.10 11.51 5.52
CA MET A 69 1.11 10.74 6.24
C MET A 69 2.23 11.67 6.67
N ASP A 70 2.62 11.59 7.94
CA ASP A 70 3.75 12.33 8.47
C ASP A 70 5.05 11.50 8.45
N GLU A 71 6.11 12.08 9.01
CA GLU A 71 7.40 11.39 9.02
C GLU A 71 7.42 10.18 9.94
N ASN A 72 6.65 10.19 11.02
CA ASN A 72 6.58 9.07 11.95
C ASN A 72 5.86 7.90 11.29
N ASP A 73 4.76 8.19 10.57
CA ASP A 73 4.01 7.19 9.83
C ASP A 73 4.92 6.49 8.80
N THR A 74 5.67 7.28 8.03
CA THR A 74 6.55 6.74 6.98
C THR A 74 7.82 6.09 7.55
N ALA A 75 8.34 6.56 8.69
CA ALA A 75 9.54 6.01 9.32
C ALA A 75 9.35 4.55 9.79
N GLY A 76 8.16 4.18 10.26
CA GLY A 76 7.86 2.80 10.67
C GLY A 76 8.06 1.80 9.51
N ILE A 77 7.49 2.11 8.34
CA ILE A 77 7.63 1.28 7.14
C ILE A 77 9.09 1.26 6.67
N LEU A 78 9.73 2.42 6.57
CA LEU A 78 11.13 2.50 6.13
C LEU A 78 12.08 1.75 7.07
N GLY A 79 11.81 1.76 8.37
CA GLY A 79 12.57 1.01 9.36
C GLY A 79 12.41 -0.51 9.19
N ARG A 80 11.18 -0.99 8.96
CA ARG A 80 10.92 -2.42 8.70
C ARG A 80 11.71 -2.93 7.49
N LEU A 81 11.75 -2.16 6.41
CA LEU A 81 12.46 -2.52 5.18
C LEU A 81 13.96 -2.72 5.37
N ASP A 82 14.59 -1.99 6.30
CA ASP A 82 16.00 -2.19 6.62
C ASP A 82 16.24 -3.56 7.26
N PHE A 83 15.34 -4.00 8.15
CA PHE A 83 15.43 -5.31 8.82
C PHE A 83 15.07 -6.48 7.88
N GLY A 84 14.16 -6.28 6.93
CA GLY A 84 13.76 -7.26 5.91
C GLY A 84 14.77 -7.44 4.76
N GLY A 85 15.91 -6.75 4.79
CA GLY A 85 16.96 -6.89 3.76
C GLY A 85 16.78 -5.99 2.52
N HIS A 86 15.82 -5.06 2.54
CA HIS A 86 15.52 -4.14 1.44
C HIS A 86 16.18 -2.76 1.58
N SER A 87 17.31 -2.69 2.29
CA SER A 87 18.01 -1.41 2.57
C SER A 87 18.40 -0.63 1.30
N ARG A 88 18.70 -1.33 0.20
CA ARG A 88 19.03 -0.69 -1.08
C ARG A 88 17.80 -0.07 -1.72
N GLU A 89 16.70 -0.83 -1.79
CA GLU A 89 15.44 -0.43 -2.41
C GLU A 89 14.74 0.67 -1.60
N ARG A 90 14.88 0.66 -0.27
CA ARG A 90 14.40 1.72 0.64
C ARG A 90 14.84 3.10 0.19
N SER A 91 16.04 3.26 -0.37
CA SER A 91 16.52 4.55 -0.88
C SER A 91 15.62 5.17 -1.96
N LEU A 92 14.84 4.35 -2.69
CA LEU A 92 13.85 4.83 -3.66
C LEU A 92 12.63 5.43 -2.97
N LEU A 93 12.27 4.91 -1.78
CA LEU A 93 11.04 5.28 -1.08
C LEU A 93 11.13 6.62 -0.32
N VAL A 94 12.27 7.32 -0.41
CA VAL A 94 12.37 8.73 0.01
C VAL A 94 11.56 9.67 -0.90
N ASN A 95 11.16 9.21 -2.09
CA ASN A 95 10.27 9.92 -2.98
C ASN A 95 8.80 9.59 -2.64
N PRO A 96 7.97 10.59 -2.28
CA PRO A 96 6.57 10.36 -1.88
C PRO A 96 5.74 9.54 -2.87
N LYS A 97 5.94 9.80 -4.17
CA LYS A 97 5.22 9.09 -5.24
C LYS A 97 5.63 7.62 -5.30
N LEU A 98 6.90 7.31 -5.10
CA LEU A 98 7.38 5.92 -5.12
C LEU A 98 6.99 5.18 -3.85
N PHE A 99 7.00 5.86 -2.70
CA PHE A 99 6.48 5.33 -1.46
C PHE A 99 5.01 4.92 -1.60
N LEU A 100 4.14 5.83 -2.06
CA LEU A 100 2.72 5.53 -2.24
C LEU A 100 2.48 4.38 -3.23
N ARG A 101 3.22 4.35 -4.35
CA ARG A 101 3.14 3.24 -5.31
C ARG A 101 3.59 1.92 -4.70
N HIS A 102 4.67 1.94 -3.93
CA HIS A 102 5.15 0.76 -3.20
C HIS A 102 4.11 0.28 -2.20
N THR A 103 3.57 1.17 -1.36
CA THR A 103 2.50 0.85 -0.40
C THR A 103 1.30 0.22 -1.09
N VAL A 104 0.82 0.79 -2.19
CA VAL A 104 -0.30 0.21 -2.95
C VAL A 104 0.05 -1.16 -3.57
N LEU A 105 1.28 -1.34 -4.07
CA LEU A 105 1.74 -2.64 -4.58
C LEU A 105 1.89 -3.68 -3.47
N HIS A 106 2.35 -3.27 -2.29
CA HIS A 106 2.46 -4.12 -1.10
C HIS A 106 1.09 -4.64 -0.68
N GLU A 107 0.09 -3.75 -0.54
CA GLU A 107 -1.29 -4.18 -0.25
C GLU A 107 -1.88 -5.04 -1.37
N LEU A 108 -1.55 -4.74 -2.63
CA LEU A 108 -1.97 -5.58 -3.73
C LEU A 108 -1.35 -6.98 -3.64
N ALA A 109 -0.11 -7.13 -3.16
CA ALA A 109 0.52 -8.44 -2.98
C ALA A 109 -0.27 -9.32 -2.00
N HIS A 110 -0.75 -8.75 -0.88
CA HIS A 110 -1.63 -9.47 0.06
C HIS A 110 -2.87 -10.01 -0.63
N LEU A 111 -3.51 -9.17 -1.45
CA LEU A 111 -4.70 -9.55 -2.18
C LEU A 111 -4.41 -10.63 -3.23
N GLU A 112 -3.39 -10.44 -4.08
CA GLU A 112 -3.08 -11.32 -5.22
C GLU A 112 -2.62 -12.70 -4.78
N ASN A 113 -1.90 -12.79 -3.65
CA ASN A 113 -1.32 -14.04 -3.18
C ASN A 113 -2.07 -14.62 -1.97
N ASN A 114 -3.13 -13.96 -1.50
CA ASN A 114 -3.84 -14.30 -0.26
C ASN A 114 -2.88 -14.44 0.94
N TRP A 115 -1.94 -13.50 1.03
CA TRP A 115 -0.90 -13.47 2.05
C TRP A 115 -1.36 -12.66 3.27
N GLY A 116 -1.19 -13.24 4.46
CA GLY A 116 -1.38 -12.51 5.73
C GLY A 116 -0.08 -11.87 6.24
N GLN A 117 -0.13 -11.34 7.47
CA GLN A 117 0.98 -10.64 8.14
C GLN A 117 2.28 -11.45 8.30
N ALA A 118 2.26 -12.77 8.10
CA ALA A 118 3.48 -13.58 8.14
C ALA A 118 4.37 -13.41 6.89
N TYR A 119 3.87 -12.73 5.85
CA TYR A 119 4.51 -12.62 4.53
C TYR A 119 4.80 -11.15 4.15
N GLU A 120 5.09 -10.30 5.13
CA GLU A 120 5.37 -8.87 4.89
C GLU A 120 6.62 -8.68 4.02
N ASP A 121 7.68 -9.47 4.26
CA ASP A 121 8.93 -9.40 3.50
C ASP A 121 8.74 -9.88 2.05
N GLU A 122 7.95 -10.94 1.84
CA GLU A 122 7.58 -11.40 0.50
C GLU A 122 6.68 -10.37 -0.22
N SER A 123 5.81 -9.69 0.51
CA SER A 123 4.94 -8.63 -0.03
C SER A 123 5.77 -7.41 -0.44
N ASP A 124 6.76 -7.01 0.36
CA ASP A 124 7.73 -5.96 0.04
C ASP A 124 8.58 -6.35 -1.19
N SER A 125 9.08 -7.58 -1.23
CA SER A 125 9.81 -8.11 -2.40
C SER A 125 8.97 -8.04 -3.68
N TRP A 126 7.73 -8.53 -3.63
CA TRP A 126 6.79 -8.52 -4.74
C TRP A 126 6.49 -7.09 -5.23
N ALA A 127 6.37 -6.15 -4.30
CA ALA A 127 6.14 -4.74 -4.58
C ALA A 127 7.35 -4.08 -5.26
N PHE A 128 8.57 -4.32 -4.77
CA PHE A 128 9.79 -3.78 -5.38
C PHE A 128 10.07 -4.32 -6.78
N GLU A 129 9.84 -5.61 -7.03
CA GLU A 129 9.96 -6.20 -8.36
C GLU A 129 9.09 -5.45 -9.38
N ARG A 130 7.83 -5.15 -9.03
CA ARG A 130 6.89 -4.42 -9.89
C ARG A 130 7.13 -2.93 -9.95
N LEU A 131 7.68 -2.34 -8.90
CA LEU A 131 8.08 -0.93 -8.89
C LEU A 131 9.28 -0.72 -9.83
N SER A 132 10.27 -1.61 -9.78
CA SER A 132 11.49 -1.53 -10.60
C SER A 132 11.24 -1.81 -12.09
N ALA A 133 10.28 -2.69 -12.42
CA ALA A 133 9.85 -2.92 -13.80
C ALA A 133 9.32 -1.65 -14.49
N GLN A 134 8.83 -0.66 -13.72
CA GLN A 134 8.34 0.63 -14.25
C GLN A 134 9.45 1.66 -14.49
N TRP A 135 10.68 1.38 -14.06
CA TRP A 135 11.83 2.25 -14.25
C TRP A 135 12.67 1.90 -15.48
N ARG A 136 12.52 0.67 -15.98
CA ARG A 136 13.31 0.14 -17.11
C ARG A 136 12.58 0.18 -18.45
N GLY A 137 11.38 0.76 -18.51
CA GLY A 137 10.60 0.98 -19.74
C GLY A 137 10.25 2.44 -19.88
#